data_AF-A0AAE1LZD5-F1
#
_entry.id   AF-A0AAE1LZD5-F1
#
_cell.length_a   1.000
_cell.length_b   1.000
_cell.length_c   1.000
_cell.angle_alpha   90.00
_cell.angle_beta   90.00
_cell.angle_gamma   90.00
#
_symmetry.space_group_name_H-M   'P 1'
#
loop_
_entity.id
_entity.type
_entity.pdbx_description
1 polymer ?
#
loop_
_entity_poly.entity_id
_entity_poly.type
_entity_poly.pdbx_seq_one_letter_code
_entity_poly.pdbx_strand_id
1 'polypeptide(L)'
;MKVSLVLGAIALLPTVISAKASPPAAIAEYCRQKGQFAQLVKGVWKCVQISDVCSPGEDAGTIHQDKDTGEWVCCLKGHELKDGRCAPPASECPLPTGFCKSPTCAKTLRSAELETLLRQAFLECFPHDEIHLDSFIRYQINSLETGINLFEKIYQDKQQPLDGRQSPSNPSREWWNCAQDNSPCKWLALEHNNAPKKLAPSGYEKMILPNPNQPISNYIYPFDMWMTKLAGGQFTLYINGNQIQPHDSGLDFFIPAGTAADDVWYKSETGALILFYGSCSADTPCLGRQVVPWTRGVSHKRLGQDGEIYIGQYDDDLVLTIADTETTSEQYTVFADGVKLGSTHGRLTLGDEKYKRSNIRMVDVGSGAAGALRSIANDGFWGSFKIPRGARKITIVDDSSDFDFAFEYRLDTACSC
;
A
#
# COMPACT_ATOMS: atom_id res chain seq x y z
N MET A 1 -25.62 -3.58 -97.66
CA MET A 1 -27.01 -3.88 -97.24
C MET A 1 -27.01 -4.26 -95.77
N LYS A 2 -27.82 -3.55 -94.96
CA LYS A 2 -28.52 -3.93 -93.71
C LYS A 2 -27.83 -4.84 -92.67
N VAL A 3 -27.45 -4.23 -91.53
CA VAL A 3 -28.06 -4.36 -90.18
C VAL A 3 -28.59 -5.74 -89.76
N SER A 4 -28.04 -6.34 -88.68
CA SER A 4 -28.66 -6.38 -87.33
C SER A 4 -27.91 -7.27 -86.31
N LEU A 5 -27.98 -6.84 -85.04
CA LEU A 5 -27.60 -7.52 -83.79
C LEU A 5 -28.31 -8.88 -83.59
N VAL A 6 -27.72 -9.77 -82.75
CA VAL A 6 -28.32 -10.29 -81.49
C VAL A 6 -27.23 -10.95 -80.61
N LEU A 7 -27.31 -10.67 -79.31
CA LEU A 7 -26.53 -11.19 -78.17
C LEU A 7 -26.69 -12.70 -77.93
N GLY A 8 -25.69 -13.32 -77.29
CA GLY A 8 -25.80 -14.68 -76.74
C GLY A 8 -24.67 -15.10 -75.80
N ALA A 9 -24.73 -14.62 -74.56
CA ALA A 9 -24.17 -15.16 -73.31
C ALA A 9 -22.86 -16.01 -73.34
N ILE A 10 -21.74 -15.38 -72.96
CA ILE A 10 -20.60 -16.07 -72.36
C ILE A 10 -20.93 -16.29 -70.88
N ALA A 11 -21.11 -17.55 -70.48
CA ALA A 11 -21.20 -17.94 -69.08
C ALA A 11 -19.84 -17.68 -68.40
N LEU A 12 -19.73 -16.54 -67.74
CA LEU A 12 -18.68 -16.24 -66.77
C LEU A 12 -18.87 -17.17 -65.58
N LEU A 13 -18.01 -18.18 -65.46
CA LEU A 13 -17.75 -18.85 -64.20
C LEU A 13 -17.39 -17.78 -63.16
N PRO A 14 -18.11 -17.66 -62.03
CA PRO A 14 -17.67 -16.80 -60.96
C PRO A 14 -16.40 -17.43 -60.38
N THR A 15 -15.24 -16.89 -60.75
CA THR A 15 -14.07 -16.93 -59.87
C THR A 15 -14.48 -16.19 -58.60
N VAL A 16 -15.01 -16.94 -57.64
CA VAL A 16 -15.14 -16.49 -56.27
C VAL A 16 -13.71 -16.26 -55.81
N ILE A 17 -13.24 -15.02 -55.96
CA ILE A 17 -12.08 -14.52 -55.23
C ILE A 17 -12.54 -14.57 -53.78
N SER A 18 -12.27 -15.70 -53.13
CA SER A 18 -12.46 -15.89 -51.70
C SER A 18 -11.67 -14.76 -51.04
N ALA A 19 -12.39 -13.77 -50.52
CA ALA A 19 -11.80 -12.74 -49.69
C ALA A 19 -10.97 -13.48 -48.65
N LYS A 20 -9.64 -13.29 -48.67
CA LYS A 20 -8.78 -13.80 -47.61
C LYS A 20 -9.37 -13.26 -46.32
N ALA A 21 -9.99 -14.13 -45.52
CA ALA A 21 -10.53 -13.75 -44.24
C ALA A 21 -9.40 -13.07 -43.47
N SER A 22 -9.65 -11.88 -42.94
CA SER A 22 -8.70 -11.22 -42.05
C SER A 22 -8.87 -11.78 -40.65
N PRO A 23 -7.79 -12.04 -39.90
CA PRO A 23 -7.91 -12.49 -38.52
C PRO A 23 -8.62 -11.44 -37.66
N PRO A 24 -9.44 -11.84 -36.67
CA PRO A 24 -9.91 -10.93 -35.63
C PRO A 24 -8.75 -10.20 -34.98
N ALA A 25 -8.91 -8.91 -34.69
CA ALA A 25 -7.83 -8.04 -34.18
C ALA A 25 -7.15 -8.61 -32.91
N ALA A 26 -7.96 -9.15 -32.00
CA ALA A 26 -7.48 -9.82 -30.78
C ALA A 26 -6.54 -11.00 -31.07
N ILE A 27 -6.88 -11.83 -32.07
CA ILE A 27 -6.07 -13.00 -32.46
C ILE A 27 -4.79 -12.55 -33.17
N ALA A 28 -4.90 -11.54 -34.04
CA ALA A 28 -3.73 -10.98 -34.71
C ALA A 28 -2.71 -10.43 -33.72
N GLU A 29 -3.19 -9.72 -32.70
CA GLU A 29 -2.35 -9.11 -31.67
C GLU A 29 -1.76 -10.14 -30.70
N TYR A 30 -2.56 -11.12 -30.28
CA TYR A 30 -2.10 -12.26 -29.49
C TYR A 30 -0.96 -13.00 -30.20
N CYS A 31 -1.14 -13.37 -31.48
CA CYS A 31 -0.09 -14.06 -32.23
C CYS A 31 1.16 -13.18 -32.36
N ARG A 32 0.99 -11.87 -32.60
CA ARG A 32 2.09 -10.90 -32.73
C ARG A 32 2.92 -10.83 -31.44
N GLN A 33 2.28 -10.78 -30.28
CA GLN A 33 2.95 -10.78 -28.98
C GLN A 33 3.78 -12.06 -28.78
N LYS A 34 3.31 -13.20 -29.29
CA LYS A 34 4.05 -14.47 -29.27
C LYS A 34 5.08 -14.61 -30.41
N GLY A 35 5.33 -13.55 -31.18
CA GLY A 35 6.28 -13.53 -32.30
C GLY A 35 5.81 -14.32 -33.53
N GLN A 36 4.51 -14.55 -33.67
CA GLN A 36 3.88 -15.33 -34.73
C GLN A 36 2.84 -14.50 -35.51
N PHE A 37 2.31 -15.06 -36.59
CA PHE A 37 1.21 -14.47 -37.35
C PHE A 37 0.00 -15.41 -37.38
N ALA A 38 -1.21 -14.84 -37.43
CA ALA A 38 -2.45 -15.60 -37.46
C ALA A 38 -2.73 -16.14 -38.88
N GLN A 39 -3.10 -17.41 -38.98
CA GLN A 39 -3.48 -18.09 -40.23
C GLN A 39 -4.74 -18.93 -40.02
N LEU A 40 -5.65 -18.92 -40.99
CA LEU A 40 -6.85 -19.75 -40.98
C LEU A 40 -6.50 -21.16 -41.47
N VAL A 41 -6.63 -22.16 -40.61
CA VAL A 41 -6.35 -23.58 -40.91
C VAL A 41 -7.62 -24.40 -40.63
N LYS A 42 -8.18 -25.02 -41.67
CA LYS A 42 -9.42 -25.82 -41.58
C LYS A 42 -10.60 -25.07 -40.92
N GLY A 43 -10.71 -23.77 -41.19
CA GLY A 43 -11.78 -22.91 -40.64
C GLY A 43 -11.54 -22.38 -39.23
N VAL A 44 -10.40 -22.68 -38.61
CA VAL A 44 -10.00 -22.19 -37.27
C VAL A 44 -8.75 -21.33 -37.38
N TRP A 45 -8.73 -20.19 -36.70
CA TRP A 45 -7.55 -19.33 -36.64
C TRP A 45 -6.48 -19.97 -35.75
N LYS A 46 -5.23 -19.96 -36.20
CA LYS A 46 -4.05 -20.49 -35.49
C LYS A 46 -2.88 -19.52 -35.58
N CYS A 47 -2.00 -19.51 -34.59
CA CYS A 47 -0.71 -18.83 -34.69
C CYS A 47 0.33 -19.80 -35.28
N VAL A 48 1.05 -19.40 -36.33
CA VAL A 48 1.78 -20.38 -37.17
C VAL A 48 3.10 -20.87 -36.55
N GLN A 49 3.01 -21.99 -35.82
CA GLN A 49 3.81 -23.22 -35.95
C GLN A 49 2.95 -24.44 -35.54
N ILE A 50 1.67 -24.44 -35.96
CA ILE A 50 0.62 -25.42 -35.63
C ILE A 50 0.01 -25.26 -34.21
N SER A 51 0.50 -24.34 -33.39
CA SER A 51 -0.12 -24.02 -32.10
C SER A 51 -1.51 -23.39 -32.29
N ASP A 52 -2.48 -23.92 -31.55
CA ASP A 52 -3.77 -23.24 -31.38
C ASP A 52 -3.54 -21.87 -30.74
N VAL A 53 -4.46 -20.92 -30.96
CA VAL A 53 -4.35 -19.55 -30.42
C VAL A 53 -4.32 -19.57 -28.89
N CYS A 54 -4.90 -20.60 -28.27
CA CYS A 54 -4.82 -20.85 -26.84
C CYS A 54 -4.36 -22.28 -26.59
N SER A 55 -3.78 -22.52 -25.42
CA SER A 55 -3.32 -23.84 -25.00
C SER A 55 -4.50 -24.82 -24.87
N PRO A 56 -4.28 -26.15 -24.89
CA PRO A 56 -5.36 -27.15 -24.80
C PRO A 56 -6.27 -27.03 -23.57
N GLY A 57 -5.78 -26.41 -22.48
CA GLY A 57 -6.52 -26.13 -21.25
C GLY A 57 -7.23 -24.77 -21.21
N GLU A 58 -7.16 -23.99 -22.28
CA GLU A 58 -7.67 -22.61 -22.36
C GLU A 58 -8.82 -22.48 -23.39
N ASP A 59 -9.63 -21.44 -23.26
CA ASP A 59 -10.78 -21.16 -24.10
C ASP A 59 -10.50 -19.99 -25.06
N ALA A 60 -10.48 -20.27 -26.36
CA ALA A 60 -10.28 -19.27 -27.41
C ALA A 60 -11.38 -18.21 -27.50
N GLY A 61 -12.56 -18.48 -26.93
CA GLY A 61 -13.64 -17.48 -26.81
C GLY A 61 -13.34 -16.36 -25.81
N THR A 62 -12.28 -16.50 -25.00
CA THR A 62 -11.97 -15.59 -23.89
C THR A 62 -10.70 -14.77 -24.13
N ILE A 63 -10.22 -14.68 -25.37
CA ILE A 63 -9.03 -13.89 -25.71
C ILE A 63 -9.27 -12.41 -25.39
N HIS A 64 -8.42 -11.84 -24.54
CA HIS A 64 -8.47 -10.43 -24.15
C HIS A 64 -7.07 -9.95 -23.77
N GLN A 65 -6.93 -8.64 -23.66
CA GLN A 65 -5.76 -8.05 -23.02
C GLN A 65 -6.01 -8.03 -21.51
N ASP A 66 -5.20 -8.78 -20.77
CA ASP A 66 -5.26 -8.82 -19.32
C ASP A 66 -4.99 -7.44 -18.75
N LYS A 67 -5.88 -6.97 -17.87
CA LYS A 67 -5.84 -5.60 -17.35
C LYS A 67 -4.61 -5.30 -16.49
N ASP A 68 -4.02 -6.32 -15.86
CA ASP A 68 -2.95 -6.13 -14.89
C ASP A 68 -1.56 -6.20 -15.54
N THR A 69 -1.44 -7.04 -16.57
CA THR A 69 -0.18 -7.28 -17.27
C THR A 69 -0.12 -6.55 -18.62
N GLY A 70 -1.26 -6.17 -19.19
CA GLY A 70 -1.35 -5.64 -20.56
C GLY A 70 -1.06 -6.68 -21.63
N GLU A 71 -0.91 -7.95 -21.27
CA GLU A 71 -0.63 -9.05 -22.17
C GLU A 71 -1.92 -9.65 -22.73
N TRP A 72 -1.90 -10.07 -24.00
CA TRP A 72 -2.98 -10.86 -24.57
C TRP A 72 -2.93 -12.29 -24.05
N VAL A 73 -4.02 -12.72 -23.41
CA VAL A 73 -4.14 -14.04 -22.77
C VAL A 73 -5.47 -14.71 -23.13
N CYS A 74 -5.53 -16.02 -22.91
CA CYS A 74 -6.76 -16.81 -22.95
C CYS A 74 -7.07 -17.32 -21.54
N CYS A 75 -8.34 -17.35 -21.15
CA CYS A 75 -8.72 -17.92 -19.87
C CYS A 75 -8.70 -19.44 -19.91
N LEU A 76 -8.42 -20.06 -18.75
CA LEU A 76 -8.55 -21.50 -18.58
C LEU A 76 -9.98 -21.94 -18.86
N LYS A 77 -10.18 -23.13 -19.42
CA LYS A 77 -11.52 -23.67 -19.70
C LYS A 77 -12.36 -23.68 -18.43
N GLY A 78 -13.58 -23.17 -18.56
CA GLY A 78 -14.52 -22.97 -17.45
C GLY A 78 -14.38 -21.61 -16.78
N HIS A 79 -13.27 -20.89 -16.92
CA HIS A 79 -13.16 -19.52 -16.41
C HIS A 79 -13.89 -18.54 -17.34
N GLU A 80 -14.51 -17.52 -16.76
CA GLU A 80 -15.23 -16.47 -17.46
C GLU A 80 -14.39 -15.19 -17.50
N LEU A 81 -14.52 -14.43 -18.59
CA LEU A 81 -13.93 -13.10 -18.70
C LEU A 81 -14.80 -12.10 -17.91
N LYS A 82 -14.24 -11.52 -16.84
CA LYS A 82 -14.88 -10.47 -16.02
C LYS A 82 -13.93 -9.29 -15.87
N ASP A 83 -14.40 -8.10 -16.26
CA ASP A 83 -13.66 -6.83 -16.17
C ASP A 83 -12.24 -6.85 -16.76
N GLY A 84 -12.05 -7.60 -17.85
CA GLY A 84 -10.74 -7.75 -18.52
C GLY A 84 -9.78 -8.69 -17.79
N ARG A 85 -10.30 -9.64 -17.00
CA ARG A 85 -9.53 -10.68 -16.31
C ARG A 85 -10.24 -12.04 -16.38
N CYS A 86 -9.46 -13.12 -16.24
CA CYS A 86 -10.00 -14.46 -16.10
C CYS A 86 -10.46 -14.72 -14.66
N ALA A 87 -11.75 -15.00 -14.47
CA ALA A 87 -12.30 -15.40 -13.19
C ALA A 87 -12.75 -16.87 -13.25
N PRO A 88 -12.49 -17.70 -12.22
CA PRO A 88 -13.01 -19.06 -12.17
C PRO A 88 -14.53 -19.08 -12.32
N PRO A 89 -15.11 -20.15 -12.91
CA PRO A 89 -16.55 -20.30 -12.96
C PRO A 89 -17.06 -20.21 -11.53
N ALA A 90 -18.13 -19.45 -11.33
CA ALA A 90 -18.75 -19.37 -10.03
C ALA A 90 -19.11 -20.79 -9.60
N SER A 91 -18.34 -21.37 -8.67
CA SER A 91 -18.80 -22.52 -7.93
C SER A 91 -20.08 -22.05 -7.26
N GLU A 92 -21.20 -22.69 -7.56
CA GLU A 92 -22.45 -22.55 -6.81
C GLU A 92 -22.18 -23.05 -5.38
N CYS A 93 -21.47 -22.24 -4.60
CA CYS A 93 -21.68 -22.21 -3.17
C CYS A 93 -23.15 -21.87 -3.00
N PRO A 94 -23.91 -22.62 -2.18
CA PRO A 94 -25.25 -22.21 -1.85
C PRO A 94 -25.17 -20.76 -1.40
N LEU A 95 -25.93 -19.90 -2.08
CA LEU A 95 -26.14 -18.51 -1.68
C LEU A 95 -26.29 -18.52 -0.16
N PRO A 96 -25.51 -17.74 0.62
CA PRO A 96 -25.74 -17.65 2.04
C PRO A 96 -27.16 -17.12 2.23
N THR A 97 -28.09 -18.02 2.48
CA THR A 97 -29.46 -17.73 2.87
C THR A 97 -29.39 -17.23 4.30
N GLY A 98 -29.02 -15.97 4.45
CA GLY A 98 -28.83 -15.33 5.74
C GLY A 98 -27.57 -14.48 5.74
N PHE A 99 -27.76 -13.18 5.52
CA PHE A 99 -26.95 -12.16 6.18
C PHE A 99 -26.64 -12.62 7.62
N CYS A 100 -25.38 -12.56 8.08
CA CYS A 100 -25.13 -12.47 9.52
C CYS A 100 -25.95 -11.26 9.98
N LYS A 101 -27.09 -11.49 10.63
CA LYS A 101 -27.80 -10.44 11.36
C LYS A 101 -26.90 -10.10 12.54
N SER A 102 -26.03 -9.09 12.37
CA SER A 102 -25.32 -8.45 13.49
C SER A 102 -26.36 -8.16 14.58
N PRO A 103 -26.25 -8.76 15.79
CA PRO A 103 -25.03 -9.04 16.56
C PRO A 103 -24.78 -10.54 16.83
N THR A 104 -25.30 -11.44 15.99
CA THR A 104 -25.25 -12.89 16.27
C THR A 104 -23.87 -13.52 16.01
N CYS A 105 -23.12 -13.11 14.99
CA CYS A 105 -21.87 -13.79 14.62
C CYS A 105 -20.76 -13.60 15.69
N ALA A 106 -20.54 -12.37 16.19
CA ALA A 106 -19.64 -12.13 17.34
C ALA A 106 -20.10 -12.86 18.63
N LYS A 107 -21.42 -12.99 18.84
CA LYS A 107 -21.98 -13.70 20.00
C LYS A 107 -21.83 -15.23 19.89
N THR A 108 -21.93 -15.78 18.69
CA THR A 108 -21.68 -17.20 18.39
C THR A 108 -20.19 -17.54 18.48
N LEU A 109 -19.30 -16.61 18.10
CA LEU A 109 -17.84 -16.75 18.28
C LEU A 109 -17.40 -16.83 19.74
N ARG A 110 -18.09 -16.08 20.62
CA ARG A 110 -17.87 -16.14 22.07
C ARG A 110 -18.57 -17.31 22.74
N SER A 111 -19.19 -18.22 21.97
CA SER A 111 -19.79 -19.42 22.54
C SER A 111 -18.70 -20.46 22.87
N ALA A 112 -18.89 -21.17 23.99
CA ALA A 112 -17.98 -22.23 24.41
C ALA A 112 -17.85 -23.38 23.39
N GLU A 113 -18.75 -23.48 22.42
CA GLU A 113 -18.76 -24.55 21.41
C GLU A 113 -17.60 -24.45 20.41
N LEU A 114 -17.25 -23.24 19.93
CA LEU A 114 -16.16 -23.09 18.95
C LEU A 114 -14.79 -23.34 19.58
N GLU A 115 -14.56 -22.83 20.79
CA GLU A 115 -13.34 -23.12 21.54
C GLU A 115 -13.18 -24.63 21.77
N THR A 116 -14.27 -25.31 22.15
CA THR A 116 -14.28 -26.76 22.36
C THR A 116 -13.98 -27.53 21.08
N LEU A 117 -14.55 -27.12 19.94
CA LEU A 117 -14.28 -27.73 18.64
C LEU A 117 -12.83 -27.55 18.20
N LEU A 118 -12.26 -26.36 18.39
CA LEU A 118 -10.85 -26.10 18.09
C LEU A 118 -9.93 -26.91 19.02
N ARG A 119 -10.26 -27.02 20.32
CA ARG A 119 -9.52 -27.88 21.25
C ARG A 119 -9.52 -29.33 20.79
N GLN A 120 -10.68 -29.88 20.46
CA GLN A 120 -10.79 -31.26 20.00
C GLN A 120 -10.01 -31.50 18.71
N ALA A 121 -10.09 -30.57 17.75
CA ALA A 121 -9.41 -30.70 16.46
C ALA A 121 -7.88 -30.67 16.57
N PHE A 122 -7.32 -29.94 17.55
CA PHE A 122 -5.88 -29.75 17.69
C PHE A 122 -5.27 -30.50 18.89
N LEU A 123 -6.05 -31.20 19.71
CA LEU A 123 -5.55 -31.91 20.89
C LEU A 123 -4.44 -32.91 20.56
N GLU A 124 -4.58 -33.64 19.45
CA GLU A 124 -3.59 -34.63 19.00
C GLU A 124 -2.28 -33.99 18.52
N CYS A 125 -2.31 -32.70 18.14
CA CYS A 125 -1.14 -31.94 17.70
C CYS A 125 -0.32 -31.37 18.87
N PHE A 126 -0.87 -31.39 20.11
CA PHE A 126 -0.23 -30.88 21.32
C PHE A 126 -0.24 -31.94 22.44
N PRO A 127 0.35 -33.14 22.22
CA PRO A 127 0.34 -34.17 23.24
C PRO A 127 1.16 -33.70 24.45
N HIS A 128 0.47 -33.54 25.59
CA HIS A 128 1.02 -33.12 26.88
C HIS A 128 1.40 -31.62 27.02
N ASP A 129 0.93 -30.76 26.12
CA ASP A 129 1.20 -29.32 26.19
C ASP A 129 -0.10 -28.48 26.11
N GLU A 130 -0.92 -28.62 27.16
CA GLU A 130 -2.19 -27.91 27.28
C GLU A 130 -2.00 -26.38 27.28
N ILE A 131 -0.88 -25.87 27.80
CA ILE A 131 -0.61 -24.42 27.87
C ILE A 131 -0.40 -23.82 26.48
N HIS A 132 0.31 -24.52 25.59
CA HIS A 132 0.49 -24.06 24.22
C HIS A 132 -0.76 -24.28 23.36
N LEU A 133 -1.52 -25.36 23.59
CA LEU A 133 -2.83 -25.55 22.97
C LEU A 133 -3.80 -24.41 23.35
N ASP A 134 -3.87 -24.03 24.63
CA ASP A 134 -4.64 -22.90 25.13
C ASP A 134 -4.26 -21.59 24.45
N SER A 135 -2.96 -21.33 24.35
CA SER A 135 -2.41 -20.11 23.76
C SER A 135 -2.70 -20.04 22.26
N PHE A 136 -2.56 -21.18 21.57
CA PHE A 136 -2.86 -21.31 20.15
C PHE A 136 -4.34 -21.06 19.86
N ILE A 137 -5.25 -21.69 20.60
CA ILE A 137 -6.70 -21.54 20.39
C ILE A 137 -7.15 -20.12 20.71
N ARG A 138 -6.63 -19.53 21.79
CA ARG A 138 -6.91 -18.14 22.14
C ARG A 138 -6.44 -17.17 21.05
N TYR A 139 -5.26 -17.41 20.46
CA TYR A 139 -4.77 -16.63 19.33
C TYR A 139 -5.72 -16.72 18.13
N GLN A 140 -6.13 -17.94 17.74
CA GLN A 140 -7.01 -18.14 16.58
C GLN A 140 -8.39 -17.49 16.77
N ILE A 141 -9.00 -17.63 17.95
CA ILE A 141 -10.29 -17.00 18.26
C ILE A 141 -10.16 -15.47 18.21
N ASN A 142 -9.10 -14.91 18.80
CA ASN A 142 -8.86 -13.46 18.78
C ASN A 142 -8.62 -12.94 17.35
N SER A 143 -7.85 -13.66 16.53
CA SER A 143 -7.61 -13.30 15.13
C SER A 143 -8.90 -13.34 14.31
N LEU A 144 -9.76 -14.32 14.54
CA LEU A 144 -11.05 -14.46 13.86
C LEU A 144 -12.03 -13.37 14.30
N GLU A 145 -12.10 -13.05 15.59
CA GLU A 145 -12.88 -11.93 16.12
C GLU A 145 -12.41 -10.59 15.52
N THR A 146 -11.10 -10.37 15.45
CA THR A 146 -10.52 -9.14 14.87
C THR A 146 -10.86 -9.00 13.39
N GLY A 147 -10.73 -10.09 12.62
CA GLY A 147 -11.07 -10.10 11.20
C GLY A 147 -12.55 -9.79 10.96
N ILE A 148 -13.45 -10.39 11.74
CA ILE A 148 -14.90 -10.19 11.60
C ILE A 148 -15.31 -8.77 11.99
N ASN A 149 -14.76 -8.22 13.08
CA ASN A 149 -15.00 -6.83 13.47
C ASN A 149 -14.55 -5.84 12.37
N LEU A 150 -13.42 -6.11 11.72
CA LEU A 150 -12.93 -5.32 10.59
C LEU A 150 -13.89 -5.40 9.39
N PHE A 151 -14.39 -6.59 9.06
CA PHE A 151 -15.36 -6.79 7.99
C PHE A 151 -16.71 -6.11 8.29
N GLU A 152 -17.22 -6.20 9.51
CA GLU A 152 -18.45 -5.53 9.94
C GLU A 152 -18.32 -4.00 9.82
N LYS A 153 -17.16 -3.44 10.20
CA LYS A 153 -16.87 -2.01 10.05
C LYS A 153 -16.82 -1.58 8.58
N ILE A 154 -16.11 -2.31 7.73
CA ILE A 154 -16.06 -2.05 6.28
C ILE A 154 -17.46 -2.08 5.66
N TYR A 155 -18.33 -2.97 6.14
CA TYR A 155 -19.70 -3.08 5.64
C TYR A 155 -20.60 -1.94 6.11
N GLN A 156 -20.50 -1.51 7.38
CA GLN A 156 -21.21 -0.34 7.90
C GLN A 156 -20.81 0.95 7.16
N ASP A 157 -19.51 1.12 6.88
CA ASP A 157 -18.98 2.26 6.13
C ASP A 157 -19.52 2.31 4.68
N LYS A 158 -19.81 1.14 4.08
CA LYS A 158 -20.40 1.04 2.72
C LYS A 158 -21.91 1.30 2.66
N GLN A 159 -22.62 1.27 3.79
CA GLN A 159 -24.08 1.49 3.82
C GLN A 159 -24.49 2.96 3.98
N GLN A 160 -23.54 3.89 4.15
CA GLN A 160 -23.85 5.32 4.08
C GLN A 160 -24.06 5.75 2.62
N PRO A 161 -25.18 6.43 2.28
CA PRO A 161 -25.39 6.93 0.93
C PRO A 161 -24.38 8.05 0.61
N LEU A 162 -23.63 7.87 -0.47
CA LEU A 162 -22.90 8.94 -1.14
C LEU A 162 -23.90 9.86 -1.85
N ASP A 163 -24.45 10.83 -1.12
CA ASP A 163 -25.19 11.92 -1.75
C ASP A 163 -24.20 12.86 -2.46
N GLY A 164 -24.38 12.93 -3.78
CA GLY A 164 -23.53 13.67 -4.68
C GLY A 164 -23.42 15.16 -4.35
N ARG A 165 -22.17 15.63 -4.25
CA ARG A 165 -21.82 17.00 -4.59
C ARG A 165 -20.59 16.99 -5.48
N GLN A 166 -20.81 17.19 -6.77
CA GLN A 166 -19.86 17.97 -7.54
C GLN A 166 -19.90 19.40 -6.98
N SER A 167 -18.76 19.89 -6.52
CA SER A 167 -18.55 21.31 -6.31
C SER A 167 -17.06 21.67 -6.43
N PRO A 168 -16.80 22.89 -6.88
CA PRO A 168 -15.62 23.21 -7.68
C PRO A 168 -14.35 23.29 -6.85
N SER A 169 -13.24 23.05 -7.55
CA SER A 169 -11.88 23.36 -7.13
C SER A 169 -11.82 24.72 -6.42
N ASN A 170 -11.53 24.71 -5.12
CA ASN A 170 -11.16 25.90 -4.37
C ASN A 170 -9.88 25.57 -3.57
N PRO A 171 -8.78 26.33 -3.70
CA PRO A 171 -7.44 25.90 -3.27
C PRO A 171 -7.12 26.18 -1.79
N SER A 172 -8.10 26.13 -0.88
CA SER A 172 -7.89 26.60 0.50
C SER A 172 -8.39 25.71 1.63
N ARG A 173 -8.79 24.45 1.37
CA ARG A 173 -8.88 23.47 2.46
C ARG A 173 -7.51 22.85 2.69
N GLU A 174 -6.93 23.16 3.84
CA GLU A 174 -5.72 22.54 4.37
C GLU A 174 -5.95 21.03 4.58
N TRP A 175 -5.68 20.28 3.51
CA TRP A 175 -5.98 18.86 3.33
C TRP A 175 -5.09 17.90 4.13
N TRP A 176 -4.29 18.42 5.06
CA TRP A 176 -3.67 17.61 6.12
C TRP A 176 -4.61 17.37 7.31
N ASN A 177 -5.74 18.10 7.39
CA ASN A 177 -6.80 17.90 8.37
C ASN A 177 -7.86 16.89 7.87
N CYS A 178 -7.47 15.67 7.54
CA CYS A 178 -8.46 14.62 7.36
C CYS A 178 -9.06 14.27 8.74
N ALA A 179 -10.22 14.86 9.07
CA ALA A 179 -11.34 14.22 9.76
C ALA A 179 -12.57 15.16 9.80
N GLN A 180 -13.72 14.71 9.27
CA GLN A 180 -15.02 15.25 9.69
C GLN A 180 -15.55 14.57 10.97
N ASP A 181 -14.86 13.51 11.44
CA ASP A 181 -15.29 12.63 12.54
C ASP A 181 -14.27 12.51 13.70
N ASN A 182 -13.24 13.37 13.73
CA ASN A 182 -12.12 13.36 14.69
C ASN A 182 -11.29 12.06 14.77
N SER A 183 -11.39 11.12 13.82
CA SER A 183 -10.47 9.97 13.80
C SER A 183 -9.02 10.39 13.48
N PRO A 184 -7.97 9.82 14.13
CA PRO A 184 -6.60 10.20 13.82
C PRO A 184 -6.19 9.60 12.49
N CYS A 185 -6.24 10.41 11.44
CA CYS A 185 -5.44 10.13 10.27
C CYS A 185 -3.97 10.17 10.69
N LYS A 186 -3.26 9.09 10.37
CA LYS A 186 -1.87 8.87 10.77
C LYS A 186 -0.99 8.92 9.54
N TRP A 187 0.22 9.42 9.74
CA TRP A 187 1.31 9.24 8.79
C TRP A 187 1.80 7.78 8.81
N LEU A 188 2.88 7.48 8.09
CA LEU A 188 3.46 6.15 8.00
C LEU A 188 3.82 5.56 9.37
N ALA A 189 3.75 4.23 9.50
CA ALA A 189 4.29 3.53 10.66
C ALA A 189 5.82 3.55 10.60
N LEU A 190 6.47 4.02 11.66
CA LEU A 190 7.91 4.21 11.67
C LEU A 190 8.67 2.89 11.80
N GLU A 191 8.00 1.77 12.09
CA GLU A 191 8.60 0.45 12.11
C GLU A 191 8.81 -0.13 10.71
N HIS A 192 9.96 -0.76 10.52
CA HIS A 192 10.23 -1.55 9.31
C HIS A 192 9.14 -2.63 9.12
N ASN A 193 8.54 -2.67 7.92
CA ASN A 193 7.44 -3.58 7.54
C ASN A 193 6.17 -3.48 8.41
N ASN A 194 5.93 -2.36 9.10
CA ASN A 194 4.81 -2.20 10.05
C ASN A 194 4.80 -3.29 11.14
N ALA A 195 5.96 -3.86 11.47
CA ALA A 195 6.07 -4.95 12.43
C ALA A 195 5.84 -4.40 13.85
N PRO A 196 4.81 -4.85 14.58
CA PRO A 196 4.52 -4.34 15.91
C PRO A 196 5.66 -4.61 16.89
N LYS A 197 5.97 -3.62 17.73
CA LYS A 197 6.93 -3.78 18.83
C LYS A 197 6.25 -4.46 20.01
N LYS A 198 6.88 -5.51 20.52
CA LYS A 198 6.45 -6.20 21.74
C LYS A 198 7.10 -5.57 22.96
N LEU A 199 6.28 -5.02 23.84
CA LEU A 199 6.70 -4.50 25.13
C LEU A 199 6.64 -5.60 26.18
N ALA A 200 7.67 -5.69 27.01
CA ALA A 200 7.70 -6.58 28.15
C ALA A 200 6.74 -6.11 29.25
N PRO A 201 6.22 -7.02 30.09
CA PRO A 201 5.59 -6.64 31.34
C PRO A 201 6.52 -5.78 32.19
N SER A 202 6.02 -4.63 32.66
CA SER A 202 6.78 -3.75 33.57
C SER A 202 6.54 -4.07 35.05
N GLY A 203 5.56 -4.92 35.36
CA GLY A 203 5.14 -5.21 36.73
C GLY A 203 4.63 -3.96 37.45
N TYR A 204 5.12 -3.74 38.68
CA TYR A 204 4.73 -2.57 39.47
C TYR A 204 5.50 -1.30 39.10
N GLU A 205 6.65 -1.43 38.43
CA GLU A 205 7.52 -0.32 38.04
C GLU A 205 7.17 0.23 36.64
N LYS A 206 7.70 1.41 36.33
CA LYS A 206 7.61 2.05 35.00
C LYS A 206 8.86 1.67 34.20
N MET A 207 8.69 1.41 32.90
CA MET A 207 9.80 1.16 31.98
C MET A 207 9.85 2.22 30.90
N ILE A 208 11.04 2.56 30.40
CA ILE A 208 11.21 3.50 29.29
C ILE A 208 10.53 2.90 28.05
N LEU A 209 9.74 3.72 27.36
CA LEU A 209 9.13 3.33 26.09
C LEU A 209 10.22 3.25 25.02
N PRO A 210 10.37 2.10 24.32
CA PRO A 210 11.38 2.00 23.27
C PRO A 210 11.03 2.92 22.10
N ASN A 211 12.05 3.55 21.52
CA ASN A 211 11.90 4.43 20.36
C ASN A 211 11.44 3.67 19.11
N PRO A 212 10.87 4.38 18.10
CA PRO A 212 10.74 3.84 16.75
C PRO A 212 12.13 3.39 16.24
N ASN A 213 12.21 2.18 15.64
CA ASN A 213 13.47 1.56 15.18
C ASN A 213 14.57 1.39 16.25
N GLN A 214 15.84 1.44 15.82
CA GLN A 214 17.02 1.26 16.66
C GLN A 214 17.36 2.58 17.36
N PRO A 215 17.46 2.61 18.70
CA PRO A 215 17.62 3.84 19.46
C PRO A 215 19.02 4.44 19.30
N ILE A 216 19.09 5.76 19.09
CA ILE A 216 20.27 6.57 19.37
C ILE A 216 20.24 7.09 20.81
N SER A 217 21.41 7.34 21.39
CA SER A 217 21.52 7.99 22.70
C SER A 217 20.91 9.40 22.67
N ASN A 218 20.21 9.80 23.75
CA ASN A 218 19.56 11.11 23.88
C ASN A 218 18.55 11.40 22.76
N TYR A 219 17.79 10.39 22.34
CA TYR A 219 16.77 10.55 21.31
C TYR A 219 15.69 11.56 21.73
N ILE A 220 15.28 12.39 20.78
CA ILE A 220 14.21 13.36 20.92
C ILE A 220 13.23 13.13 19.77
N TYR A 221 11.95 13.04 20.08
CA TYR A 221 10.90 12.81 19.09
C TYR A 221 10.92 13.95 18.04
N PRO A 222 11.18 13.67 16.74
CA PRO A 222 11.48 14.70 15.75
C PRO A 222 10.24 15.46 15.24
N PHE A 223 9.06 14.90 15.42
CA PHE A 223 7.76 15.47 15.07
C PHE A 223 6.70 14.88 15.99
N ASP A 224 5.47 15.38 15.92
CA ASP A 224 4.36 14.89 16.72
C ASP A 224 4.05 13.44 16.34
N MET A 225 3.87 12.57 17.32
CA MET A 225 3.74 11.14 17.10
C MET A 225 2.53 10.55 17.81
N TRP A 226 1.95 9.54 17.17
CA TRP A 226 0.97 8.65 17.76
C TRP A 226 1.63 7.32 18.09
N MET A 227 1.42 6.83 19.30
CA MET A 227 1.70 5.45 19.66
C MET A 227 0.36 4.72 19.81
N THR A 228 0.14 3.70 18.98
CA THR A 228 -1.08 2.90 18.99
C THR A 228 -0.82 1.57 19.67
N LYS A 229 -1.61 1.26 20.69
CA LYS A 229 -1.69 -0.07 21.27
C LYS A 229 -2.56 -0.97 20.38
N LEU A 230 -1.96 -2.04 19.85
CA LEU A 230 -2.66 -3.03 19.03
C LEU A 230 -3.26 -4.17 19.84
N ALA A 231 -2.53 -4.65 20.86
CA ALA A 231 -2.94 -5.80 21.67
C ALA A 231 -2.25 -5.80 23.03
N GLY A 232 -2.69 -6.68 23.93
CA GLY A 232 -2.16 -6.85 25.29
C GLY A 232 -3.06 -6.25 26.38
N GLY A 233 -2.73 -6.52 27.64
CA GLY A 233 -3.53 -6.11 28.80
C GLY A 233 -3.44 -4.61 29.09
N GLN A 234 -3.74 -4.21 30.33
CA GLN A 234 -3.74 -2.78 30.69
C GLN A 234 -2.40 -2.12 30.33
N PHE A 235 -2.50 -0.92 29.76
CA PHE A 235 -1.36 -0.14 29.31
C PHE A 235 -1.58 1.31 29.71
N THR A 236 -0.55 1.91 30.30
CA THR A 236 -0.57 3.31 30.69
C THR A 236 0.71 3.97 30.22
N LEU A 237 0.58 5.04 29.46
CA LEU A 237 1.71 5.86 29.05
C LEU A 237 1.92 7.00 30.06
N TYR A 238 3.17 7.35 30.30
CA TYR A 238 3.56 8.53 31.05
C TYR A 238 4.55 9.36 30.24
N ILE A 239 4.42 10.68 30.28
CA ILE A 239 5.41 11.62 29.73
C ILE A 239 5.75 12.61 30.84
N ASN A 240 7.04 12.80 31.12
CA ASN A 240 7.52 13.66 32.21
C ASN A 240 6.86 13.29 33.55
N GLY A 241 6.70 11.99 33.81
CA GLY A 241 6.05 11.47 35.03
C GLY A 241 4.51 11.53 35.05
N ASN A 242 3.89 12.32 34.17
CA ASN A 242 2.44 12.50 34.11
C ASN A 242 1.77 11.42 33.26
N GLN A 243 0.66 10.87 33.74
CA GLN A 243 -0.11 9.89 32.98
C GLN A 243 -0.79 10.53 31.78
N ILE A 244 -0.63 9.93 30.61
CA ILE A 244 -1.26 10.35 29.36
C ILE A 244 -2.55 9.56 29.15
N GLN A 245 -3.64 10.27 28.91
CA GLN A 245 -4.90 9.66 28.56
C GLN A 245 -4.89 9.31 27.07
N PRO A 246 -5.34 8.10 26.71
CA PRO A 246 -5.48 7.75 25.31
C PRO A 246 -6.61 8.56 24.65
N HIS A 247 -6.46 8.84 23.36
CA HIS A 247 -7.44 9.55 22.54
C HIS A 247 -8.57 8.61 22.09
N ASP A 248 -9.76 9.16 21.84
CA ASP A 248 -11.02 8.55 21.33
C ASP A 248 -11.23 7.05 21.57
N SER A 249 -10.51 6.23 20.79
CA SER A 249 -10.55 4.77 20.75
C SER A 249 -10.05 4.10 22.03
N GLY A 250 -9.35 4.85 22.89
CA GLY A 250 -8.67 4.32 24.07
C GLY A 250 -7.37 3.57 23.75
N LEU A 251 -6.93 3.56 22.49
CA LEU A 251 -5.75 2.82 22.02
C LEU A 251 -4.59 3.72 21.61
N ASP A 252 -4.87 4.99 21.32
CA ASP A 252 -3.93 5.93 20.72
C ASP A 252 -3.41 6.92 21.74
N PHE A 253 -2.09 7.04 21.85
CA PHE A 253 -1.44 7.97 22.77
C PHE A 253 -0.61 8.97 21.99
N PHE A 254 -0.79 10.26 22.30
CA PHE A 254 -0.05 11.34 21.66
C PHE A 254 1.28 11.59 22.38
N ILE A 255 2.36 11.69 21.60
CA ILE A 255 3.68 12.07 22.07
C ILE A 255 4.09 13.35 21.30
N PRO A 256 4.17 14.51 21.98
CA PRO A 256 4.56 15.75 21.33
C PRO A 256 5.99 15.71 20.78
N ALA A 257 6.21 16.40 19.67
CA ALA A 257 7.54 16.67 19.14
C ALA A 257 8.42 17.33 20.21
N GLY A 258 9.72 17.02 20.22
CA GLY A 258 10.68 17.59 21.18
C GLY A 258 10.70 16.90 22.55
N THR A 259 9.81 15.94 22.80
CA THR A 259 9.87 15.09 23.99
C THR A 259 11.16 14.26 23.97
N ALA A 260 11.88 14.17 25.10
CA ALA A 260 13.04 13.28 25.20
C ALA A 260 12.57 11.84 25.44
N ALA A 261 13.25 10.87 24.84
CA ALA A 261 12.96 9.44 24.96
C ALA A 261 12.88 8.98 26.43
N ASP A 262 13.84 9.45 27.22
CA ASP A 262 14.01 9.07 28.62
C ASP A 262 12.89 9.62 29.52
N ASP A 263 12.08 10.53 29.00
CA ASP A 263 10.91 11.06 29.69
C ASP A 263 9.61 10.32 29.34
N VAL A 264 9.66 9.38 28.39
CA VAL A 264 8.50 8.59 27.96
C VAL A 264 8.56 7.20 28.57
N TRP A 265 7.58 6.89 29.43
CA TRP A 265 7.53 5.64 30.17
C TRP A 265 6.21 4.94 29.93
N TYR A 266 6.21 3.62 30.07
CA TYR A 266 4.99 2.83 30.08
C TYR A 266 4.89 1.97 31.32
N LYS A 267 3.64 1.62 31.66
CA LYS A 267 3.31 0.57 32.61
C LYS A 267 2.38 -0.45 31.95
N SER A 268 2.72 -1.73 32.05
CA SER A 268 1.86 -2.81 31.59
C SER A 268 2.11 -4.10 32.37
N GLU A 269 1.05 -4.70 32.91
CA GLU A 269 1.16 -5.93 33.72
C GLU A 269 1.42 -7.18 32.89
N THR A 270 0.99 -7.20 31.63
CA THR A 270 1.10 -8.37 30.74
C THR A 270 1.92 -8.10 29.49
N GLY A 271 2.46 -6.88 29.37
CA GLY A 271 3.05 -6.38 28.14
C GLY A 271 2.00 -5.91 27.13
N ALA A 272 2.48 -5.35 26.03
CA ALA A 272 1.63 -4.81 24.97
C ALA A 272 2.30 -4.94 23.60
N LEU A 273 1.49 -4.94 22.55
CA LEU A 273 1.95 -4.72 21.18
C LEU A 273 1.65 -3.28 20.78
N ILE A 274 2.65 -2.57 20.29
CA ILE A 274 2.52 -1.16 19.91
C ILE A 274 3.07 -0.89 18.50
N LEU A 275 2.62 0.21 17.90
CA LEU A 275 3.20 0.82 16.70
C LEU A 275 3.30 2.34 16.87
N PHE A 276 4.32 2.92 16.24
CA PHE A 276 4.52 4.35 16.18
C PHE A 276 4.17 4.90 14.81
N TYR A 277 3.43 5.99 14.80
CA TYR A 277 3.06 6.74 13.59
C TYR A 277 3.41 8.21 13.78
N GLY A 278 3.72 8.91 12.69
CA GLY A 278 3.68 10.38 12.73
C GLY A 278 2.25 10.88 12.81
N SER A 279 2.04 11.98 13.54
CA SER A 279 0.82 12.77 13.42
C SER A 279 0.83 13.51 12.09
N CYS A 280 -0.34 13.67 11.47
CA CYS A 280 -0.42 14.39 10.21
C CYS A 280 -0.24 15.90 10.39
N SER A 281 0.52 16.51 9.50
CA SER A 281 0.74 17.97 9.46
C SER A 281 1.08 18.44 8.04
N ALA A 282 1.43 19.71 7.89
CA ALA A 282 1.95 20.23 6.63
C ALA A 282 3.29 19.56 6.23
N ASP A 283 4.15 19.26 7.20
CA ASP A 283 5.46 18.60 7.00
C ASP A 283 5.34 17.05 6.98
N THR A 284 4.24 16.50 7.53
CA THR A 284 3.92 15.05 7.57
C THR A 284 2.53 14.78 6.97
N PRO A 285 2.29 14.98 5.66
CA PRO A 285 1.00 14.74 5.05
C PRO A 285 0.49 13.31 5.26
N CYS A 286 -0.80 13.16 5.59
CA CYS A 286 -1.44 11.86 5.71
C CYS A 286 -1.37 11.08 4.40
N LEU A 287 -1.26 9.76 4.53
CA LEU A 287 -1.14 8.82 3.42
C LEU A 287 -2.41 8.00 3.29
N GLY A 288 -2.70 7.54 2.07
CA GLY A 288 -3.75 6.55 1.83
C GLY A 288 -3.49 5.23 2.54
N ARG A 289 -4.53 4.39 2.62
CA ARG A 289 -4.46 3.09 3.32
C ARG A 289 -3.44 2.12 2.71
N GLN A 290 -3.13 2.28 1.43
CA GLN A 290 -2.14 1.47 0.73
C GLN A 290 -0.79 2.15 0.83
N VAL A 291 0.06 1.64 1.73
CA VAL A 291 1.45 2.08 1.84
C VAL A 291 2.29 1.32 0.82
N VAL A 292 3.02 2.05 -0.01
CA VAL A 292 3.89 1.50 -1.06
C VAL A 292 5.28 1.18 -0.47
N PRO A 293 5.95 0.10 -0.91
CA PRO A 293 7.33 -0.18 -0.50
C PRO A 293 8.29 0.97 -0.83
N TRP A 294 9.33 1.10 0.00
CA TRP A 294 10.45 1.99 -0.31
C TRP A 294 11.15 1.52 -1.59
N THR A 295 11.50 2.49 -2.42
CA THR A 295 12.17 2.33 -3.69
C THR A 295 13.54 2.98 -3.60
N ARG A 296 14.56 2.24 -4.02
CA ARG A 296 15.92 2.75 -4.09
C ARG A 296 16.00 3.88 -5.10
N GLY A 297 16.50 5.02 -4.65
CA GLY A 297 16.85 6.12 -5.51
C GLY A 297 17.96 5.75 -6.49
N VAL A 298 18.31 6.68 -7.38
CA VAL A 298 19.45 6.46 -8.27
C VAL A 298 20.72 6.54 -7.45
N SER A 299 21.45 5.41 -7.37
CA SER A 299 22.78 5.35 -6.77
C SER A 299 23.86 5.75 -7.78
N HIS A 300 25.01 6.22 -7.30
CA HIS A 300 26.20 6.50 -8.11
C HIS A 300 26.06 7.66 -9.11
N LYS A 301 25.40 8.75 -8.71
CA LYS A 301 25.30 9.97 -9.52
C LYS A 301 26.53 10.84 -9.41
N ARG A 302 26.97 11.38 -10.56
CA ARG A 302 28.04 12.38 -10.60
C ARG A 302 27.52 13.71 -10.04
N LEU A 303 28.41 14.48 -9.42
CA LEU A 303 28.15 15.85 -8.97
C LEU A 303 27.37 16.66 -10.04
N GLY A 304 26.23 17.23 -9.66
CA GLY A 304 25.37 18.01 -10.56
C GLY A 304 24.35 17.19 -11.39
N GLN A 305 24.13 15.92 -11.08
CA GLN A 305 23.04 15.13 -11.66
C GLN A 305 21.84 15.02 -10.72
N ASP A 306 20.69 15.54 -11.14
CA ASP A 306 19.45 15.51 -10.35
C ASP A 306 18.75 14.15 -10.46
N GLY A 307 18.27 13.60 -9.34
CA GLY A 307 17.32 12.48 -9.30
C GLY A 307 16.04 12.80 -10.10
N GLU A 308 15.58 11.87 -10.94
CA GLU A 308 14.33 12.04 -11.69
C GLU A 308 13.42 10.83 -11.48
N ILE A 309 12.15 11.08 -11.17
CA ILE A 309 11.12 10.05 -11.05
C ILE A 309 9.98 10.43 -11.98
N TYR A 310 9.68 9.56 -12.95
CA TYR A 310 8.56 9.74 -13.87
C TYR A 310 7.27 9.21 -13.22
N ILE A 311 6.28 10.09 -13.12
CA ILE A 311 5.01 9.84 -12.42
C ILE A 311 3.78 10.09 -13.31
N GLY A 312 3.98 10.29 -14.61
CA GLY A 312 2.88 10.55 -15.56
C GLY A 312 1.86 9.41 -15.70
N GLN A 313 2.13 8.24 -15.13
CA GLN A 313 1.21 7.11 -15.02
C GLN A 313 0.22 7.22 -13.85
N TYR A 314 0.43 8.14 -12.91
CA TYR A 314 -0.45 8.30 -11.75
C TYR A 314 -1.51 9.38 -12.02
N ASP A 315 -2.77 9.03 -11.78
CA ASP A 315 -3.91 9.94 -11.94
C ASP A 315 -4.39 10.55 -10.61
N ASP A 316 -3.66 10.33 -9.51
CA ASP A 316 -4.01 10.79 -8.16
C ASP A 316 -2.99 11.79 -7.59
N ASP A 317 -3.40 12.55 -6.58
CA ASP A 317 -2.46 13.31 -5.75
C ASP A 317 -1.55 12.32 -5.00
N LEU A 318 -0.24 12.55 -5.07
CA LEU A 318 0.75 11.68 -4.43
C LEU A 318 1.41 12.37 -3.25
N VAL A 319 2.03 11.56 -2.40
CA VAL A 319 2.96 11.99 -1.37
C VAL A 319 4.28 11.29 -1.59
N LEU A 320 5.30 12.06 -1.94
CA LEU A 320 6.70 11.60 -1.98
C LEU A 320 7.26 11.69 -0.57
N THR A 321 7.58 10.56 0.07
CA THR A 321 8.47 10.57 1.24
C THR A 321 9.87 10.17 0.80
N ILE A 322 10.88 10.91 1.25
CA ILE A 322 12.29 10.71 0.91
C ILE A 322 13.15 10.90 2.16
N ALA A 323 14.19 10.06 2.30
CA ALA A 323 15.20 10.19 3.34
C ALA A 323 16.55 9.65 2.85
N ASP A 324 17.63 10.19 3.40
CA ASP A 324 18.96 9.59 3.31
C ASP A 324 18.93 8.20 3.96
N THR A 325 19.66 7.25 3.38
CA THR A 325 19.65 5.85 3.83
C THR A 325 21.00 5.30 4.22
N GLU A 326 22.08 6.03 3.98
CA GLU A 326 23.42 5.65 4.44
C GLU A 326 23.80 6.46 5.66
N THR A 327 23.60 7.79 5.60
CA THR A 327 23.78 8.68 6.75
C THR A 327 22.48 9.38 7.10
N THR A 328 22.50 10.20 8.14
CA THR A 328 21.40 11.10 8.47
C THR A 328 21.54 12.47 7.81
N SER A 329 22.61 12.72 7.04
CA SER A 329 23.18 14.05 6.86
C SER A 329 22.95 14.70 5.50
N GLU A 330 22.46 13.94 4.52
CA GLU A 330 22.20 14.47 3.18
C GLU A 330 20.87 15.22 3.11
N GLN A 331 20.92 16.45 2.58
CA GLN A 331 19.77 17.30 2.36
C GLN A 331 19.42 17.35 0.87
N TYR A 332 18.14 17.22 0.56
CA TYR A 332 17.63 17.20 -0.80
C TYR A 332 16.56 18.26 -1.01
N THR A 333 16.57 18.91 -2.16
CA THR A 333 15.47 19.77 -2.61
C THR A 333 14.64 19.05 -3.67
N VAL A 334 13.32 19.05 -3.47
CA VAL A 334 12.35 18.36 -4.33
C VAL A 334 11.56 19.37 -5.17
N PHE A 335 11.39 19.03 -6.45
CA PHE A 335 10.60 19.77 -7.43
C PHE A 335 9.60 18.84 -8.11
N ALA A 336 8.44 19.37 -8.50
CA ALA A 336 7.50 18.71 -9.41
C ALA A 336 7.34 19.56 -10.67
N ASP A 337 7.63 18.97 -11.83
CA ASP A 337 7.63 19.66 -13.14
C ASP A 337 8.36 21.02 -13.13
N GLY A 338 9.47 21.10 -12.38
CA GLY A 338 10.30 22.31 -12.25
C GLY A 338 9.84 23.30 -11.17
N VAL A 339 8.71 23.06 -10.50
CA VAL A 339 8.25 23.88 -9.37
C VAL A 339 8.80 23.33 -8.06
N LYS A 340 9.53 24.16 -7.29
CA LYS A 340 10.07 23.76 -5.98
C LYS A 340 8.95 23.45 -5.00
N LEU A 341 8.97 22.25 -4.43
CA LEU A 341 8.04 21.81 -3.39
C LEU A 341 8.61 22.06 -1.99
N GLY A 342 9.91 21.85 -1.81
CA GLY A 342 10.56 22.05 -0.52
C GLY A 342 11.92 21.35 -0.44
N SER A 343 12.52 21.39 0.73
CA SER A 343 13.79 20.72 1.03
C SER A 343 13.61 19.81 2.24
N THR A 344 14.36 18.72 2.31
CA THR A 344 14.37 17.85 3.48
C THR A 344 14.87 18.61 4.71
N HIS A 345 14.36 18.24 5.87
CA HIS A 345 14.61 18.91 7.13
C HIS A 345 14.84 17.90 8.25
N GLY A 346 15.53 18.34 9.32
CA GLY A 346 15.64 17.61 10.57
C GLY A 346 14.38 17.75 11.43
N ARG A 347 14.53 17.58 12.73
CA ARG A 347 13.46 17.75 13.72
C ARG A 347 12.70 19.07 13.59
N LEU A 348 11.37 18.98 13.59
CA LEU A 348 10.44 20.09 13.42
C LEU A 348 10.47 21.10 14.58
N THR A 349 10.82 20.66 15.79
CA THR A 349 10.90 21.57 16.96
C THR A 349 12.03 22.59 16.89
N LEU A 350 12.92 22.48 15.90
CA LEU A 350 13.99 23.46 15.65
C LEU A 350 13.50 24.72 14.91
N GLY A 351 12.24 24.75 14.44
CA GLY A 351 11.76 25.87 13.62
C GLY A 351 12.58 26.01 12.34
N ASP A 352 12.99 27.22 11.97
CA ASP A 352 13.79 27.47 10.76
C ASP A 352 15.19 26.80 10.80
N GLU A 353 15.69 26.51 12.00
CA GLU A 353 16.98 25.85 12.20
C GLU A 353 16.94 24.37 11.78
N LYS A 354 15.76 23.82 11.45
CA LYS A 354 15.57 22.44 10.96
C LYS A 354 16.31 22.14 9.66
N TYR A 355 16.69 23.17 8.90
CA TYR A 355 17.43 23.01 7.64
C TYR A 355 18.95 23.03 7.81
N LYS A 356 19.48 23.36 9.00
CA LYS A 356 20.93 23.46 9.21
C LYS A 356 21.54 22.10 9.52
N ARG A 357 22.47 21.66 8.66
CA ARG A 357 23.23 20.41 8.83
C ARG A 357 23.96 20.30 10.18
N SER A 358 24.36 21.42 10.79
CA SER A 358 25.00 21.43 12.11
C SER A 358 24.10 20.91 13.24
N ASN A 359 22.79 20.90 13.03
CA ASN A 359 21.81 20.39 14.00
C ASN A 359 21.48 18.91 13.79
N ILE A 360 22.01 18.30 12.72
CA ILE A 360 21.81 16.89 12.41
C ILE A 360 22.96 16.09 13.01
N ARG A 361 22.63 15.09 13.83
CA ARG A 361 23.62 14.14 14.33
C ARG A 361 23.93 13.14 13.23
N MET A 362 25.15 13.15 12.71
CA MET A 362 25.59 12.17 11.72
C MET A 362 25.66 10.77 12.35
N VAL A 363 24.80 9.87 11.87
CA VAL A 363 24.72 8.47 12.31
C VAL A 363 24.57 7.59 11.07
N ASP A 364 25.26 6.45 11.07
CA ASP A 364 25.06 5.39 10.08
C ASP A 364 23.71 4.72 10.35
N VAL A 365 22.80 4.82 9.38
CA VAL A 365 21.44 4.29 9.49
C VAL A 365 21.26 3.00 8.69
N GLY A 366 22.26 2.60 7.90
CA GLY A 366 22.27 1.36 7.13
C GLY A 366 22.05 1.57 5.64
N SER A 367 21.07 0.88 5.05
CA SER A 367 20.64 1.06 3.66
C SER A 367 19.21 0.57 3.47
N GLY A 368 18.58 0.94 2.35
CA GLY A 368 17.23 0.49 2.00
C GLY A 368 16.13 1.05 2.90
N ALA A 369 14.95 0.42 2.84
CA ALA A 369 13.76 0.81 3.61
C ALA A 369 14.04 1.01 5.11
N ALA A 370 14.85 0.12 5.71
CA ALA A 370 15.23 0.22 7.12
C ALA A 370 16.10 1.45 7.39
N GLY A 371 17.02 1.78 6.48
CA GLY A 371 17.86 2.99 6.56
C GLY A 371 17.02 4.26 6.54
N ALA A 372 16.09 4.38 5.59
CA ALA A 372 15.20 5.55 5.49
C ALA A 372 14.36 5.76 6.76
N LEU A 373 13.72 4.70 7.26
CA LEU A 373 12.92 4.76 8.48
C LEU A 373 13.76 5.08 9.70
N ARG A 374 15.00 4.58 9.77
CA ARG A 374 15.95 4.95 10.83
C ARG A 374 16.40 6.39 10.72
N SER A 375 16.62 6.92 9.52
CA SER A 375 16.98 8.33 9.30
C SER A 375 15.89 9.26 9.81
N ILE A 376 14.64 9.02 9.41
CA ILE A 376 13.45 9.74 9.90
C ILE A 376 13.35 9.66 11.43
N ALA A 377 13.48 8.44 11.97
CA ALA A 377 13.32 8.17 13.39
C ALA A 377 14.53 8.58 14.25
N ASN A 378 15.65 9.03 13.69
CA ASN A 378 16.87 9.37 14.44
C ASN A 378 17.41 10.76 14.11
N ASP A 379 16.51 11.72 13.85
CA ASP A 379 16.84 13.13 13.66
C ASP A 379 17.76 13.38 12.44
N GLY A 380 17.59 12.58 11.39
CA GLY A 380 18.20 12.83 10.08
C GLY A 380 17.38 13.77 9.21
N PHE A 381 17.96 14.16 8.09
CA PHE A 381 17.23 14.87 7.05
C PHE A 381 16.25 13.93 6.34
N TRP A 382 14.99 14.31 6.34
CA TRP A 382 13.93 13.65 5.60
C TRP A 382 12.88 14.67 5.16
N GLY A 383 11.97 14.26 4.28
CA GLY A 383 10.86 15.11 3.88
C GLY A 383 9.72 14.31 3.28
N SER A 384 8.51 14.85 3.41
CA SER A 384 7.32 14.26 2.82
C SER A 384 6.55 15.34 2.04
N PHE A 385 6.59 15.25 0.73
CA PHE A 385 6.18 16.30 -0.20
C PHE A 385 4.93 15.91 -0.97
N LYS A 386 4.05 16.87 -1.10
CA LYS A 386 2.76 16.74 -1.77
C LYS A 386 2.98 16.95 -3.27
N ILE A 387 2.63 15.97 -4.08
CA ILE A 387 2.77 16.03 -5.53
C ILE A 387 1.38 16.18 -6.14
N PRO A 388 1.07 17.30 -6.81
CA PRO A 388 -0.25 17.53 -7.35
C PRO A 388 -0.56 16.56 -8.49
N ARG A 389 -1.81 16.13 -8.57
CA ARG A 389 -2.34 15.38 -9.72
C ARG A 389 -1.97 16.06 -11.04
N GLY A 390 -1.55 15.25 -12.01
CA GLY A 390 -1.17 15.71 -13.34
C GLY A 390 0.29 16.13 -13.47
N ALA A 391 1.04 16.16 -12.36
CA ALA A 391 2.49 16.26 -12.43
C ALA A 391 3.07 15.05 -13.18
N ARG A 392 4.08 15.28 -14.02
CA ARG A 392 4.66 14.22 -14.87
C ARG A 392 6.00 13.73 -14.36
N LYS A 393 6.76 14.61 -13.69
CA LYS A 393 8.10 14.32 -13.22
C LYS A 393 8.38 14.97 -11.87
N ILE A 394 9.05 14.22 -11.00
CA ILE A 394 9.67 14.73 -9.78
C ILE A 394 11.17 14.83 -10.04
N THR A 395 11.76 15.96 -9.65
CA THR A 395 13.21 16.19 -9.67
C THR A 395 13.72 16.34 -8.24
N ILE A 396 14.82 15.67 -7.92
CA ILE A 396 15.46 15.67 -6.59
C ILE A 396 16.90 16.15 -6.76
N VAL A 397 17.24 17.24 -6.10
CA VAL A 397 18.56 17.89 -6.16
C VAL A 397 19.30 17.67 -4.84
N ASP A 398 20.58 17.29 -4.89
CA ASP A 398 21.44 17.27 -3.70
C ASP A 398 21.87 18.70 -3.39
N ASP A 399 21.67 19.13 -2.15
CA ASP A 399 22.18 20.42 -1.71
C ASP A 399 23.51 20.28 -0.93
N SER A 400 23.98 19.06 -0.67
CA SER A 400 24.86 18.79 0.47
C SER A 400 25.98 17.75 0.30
N SER A 401 25.95 16.89 -0.72
CA SER A 401 26.92 15.81 -0.88
C SER A 401 28.06 16.14 -1.86
N ASP A 402 29.28 15.73 -1.46
CA ASP A 402 30.45 15.54 -2.31
C ASP A 402 30.57 14.05 -2.77
N PHE A 403 29.58 13.21 -2.46
CA PHE A 403 29.61 11.75 -2.59
C PHE A 403 28.45 11.22 -3.46
N ASP A 404 28.49 9.94 -3.80
CA ASP A 404 27.44 9.28 -4.58
C ASP A 404 26.12 9.27 -3.79
N PHE A 405 25.12 9.99 -4.32
CA PHE A 405 23.74 10.08 -3.80
C PHE A 405 23.14 8.71 -3.37
N ALA A 406 22.64 8.60 -2.13
CA ALA A 406 22.02 7.37 -1.61
C ALA A 406 20.74 7.61 -0.80
N PHE A 407 19.67 8.06 -1.46
CA PHE A 407 18.33 8.12 -0.86
C PHE A 407 17.46 6.92 -1.23
N GLU A 408 16.47 6.68 -0.39
CA GLU A 408 15.30 5.88 -0.69
C GLU A 408 14.10 6.80 -0.65
N TYR A 409 13.12 6.48 -1.50
CA TYR A 409 11.88 7.23 -1.56
C TYR A 409 10.70 6.28 -1.68
N ARG A 410 9.51 6.80 -1.45
CA ARG A 410 8.26 6.11 -1.77
C ARG A 410 7.23 7.12 -2.24
N LEU A 411 6.32 6.63 -3.06
CA LEU A 411 5.23 7.40 -3.63
C LEU A 411 3.92 6.76 -3.18
N ASP A 412 3.33 7.34 -2.14
CA ASP A 412 2.04 6.92 -1.63
C ASP A 412 0.94 7.77 -2.25
N THR A 413 -0.27 7.21 -2.42
CA THR A 413 -1.44 8.04 -2.70
C THR A 413 -1.72 8.95 -1.50
N ALA A 414 -2.08 10.20 -1.73
CA ALA A 414 -2.54 11.07 -0.67
C ALA A 414 -3.81 10.49 -0.01
N CYS A 415 -3.99 10.72 1.29
CA CYS A 415 -5.23 10.36 1.94
C CYS A 415 -6.38 11.15 1.29
N SER A 416 -7.44 10.45 0.86
CA SER A 416 -8.65 11.11 0.34
C SER A 416 -9.41 11.75 1.50
N CYS A 417 -9.34 13.08 1.59
CA CYS A 417 -10.38 13.91 2.20
C CYS A 417 -11.16 14.64 1.07
#